data_AF-A0A063XEW0-F1
#
_entry.id   AF-A0A063XEW0-F1
#
_cell.length_a   1.000
_cell.length_b   1.000
_cell.length_c   1.000
_cell.angle_alpha   90.00
_cell.angle_beta   90.00
_cell.angle_gamma   90.00
#
_symmetry.space_group_name_H-M   'P 1'
#
loop_
_entity.id
_entity.type
_entity.pdbx_description
1 polymer ?
#
loop_
_entity_poly.entity_id
_entity_poly.type
_entity_poly.pdbx_seq_one_letter_code
_entity_poly.pdbx_strand_id
1 'polypeptide(L)'
;MLDIIILILLLMGTLLGLKRGFILQFIRLTSFILSIAFAALFYKNVAPHLHWIPAPDFSAGQPALSFFTGNLEAAYYNAIAFIVLFIIAKILLRIIGSFLSIVAGIPVIKQINQMLGAVLGFLEVYLFTFVLLYVASVLPVDALQQMMGQSSLANVIINHTPYLSGLLQELWTQYGA
;
A
#
# COMPACT_ATOMS: atom_id res chain seq x y z
N MET A 1 10.16 -6.79 16.82
CA MET A 1 9.92 -7.94 15.92
C MET A 1 9.44 -7.51 14.53
N LEU A 2 8.49 -6.58 14.44
CA LEU A 2 7.95 -6.10 13.16
C LEU A 2 9.02 -5.45 12.25
N ASP A 3 10.00 -4.73 12.82
CA ASP A 3 11.13 -4.17 12.07
C ASP A 3 11.91 -5.23 11.28
N ILE A 4 12.17 -6.39 11.89
CA ILE A 4 12.88 -7.50 11.25
C ILE A 4 12.06 -8.06 10.08
N ILE A 5 10.73 -8.16 10.26
CA ILE A 5 9.82 -8.62 9.20
C ILE A 5 9.85 -7.64 8.02
N ILE A 6 9.75 -6.33 8.28
CA ILE A 6 9.86 -5.29 7.23
C ILE A 6 11.19 -5.39 6.51
N LEU A 7 12.31 -5.49 7.25
CA LEU A 7 13.64 -5.59 6.66
C LEU A 7 13.76 -6.82 5.74
N ILE A 8 13.28 -7.97 6.17
CA ILE A 8 13.27 -9.21 5.37
C ILE A 8 12.42 -9.03 4.12
N LEU A 9 11.24 -8.40 4.21
CA LEU A 9 10.40 -8.12 3.06
C LEU A 9 11.14 -7.23 2.04
N LEU A 10 11.75 -6.13 2.49
CA LEU A 10 12.50 -5.20 1.63
C LEU A 10 13.70 -5.88 0.97
N LEU A 11 14.45 -6.69 1.72
CA LEU A 11 15.55 -7.50 1.18
C LEU A 11 15.04 -8.50 0.13
N MET A 12 13.95 -9.21 0.42
CA MET A 12 13.34 -10.15 -0.52
C MET A 12 12.90 -9.45 -1.80
N GLY A 13 12.28 -8.27 -1.70
CA GLY A 13 11.91 -7.42 -2.84
C GLY A 13 13.11 -7.06 -3.70
N THR A 14 14.20 -6.65 -3.06
CA THR A 14 15.46 -6.28 -3.73
C THR A 14 16.05 -7.49 -4.48
N LEU A 15 16.14 -8.66 -3.83
CA LEU A 15 16.67 -9.88 -4.44
C LEU A 15 15.79 -10.40 -5.58
N LEU A 16 14.47 -10.33 -5.42
CA LEU A 16 13.51 -10.70 -6.47
C LEU A 16 13.63 -9.74 -7.67
N GLY A 17 13.75 -8.44 -7.42
CA GLY A 17 13.96 -7.42 -8.44
C GLY A 17 15.26 -7.65 -9.21
N LEU A 18 16.34 -8.01 -8.51
CA LEU A 18 17.62 -8.35 -9.11
C LEU A 18 17.51 -9.56 -10.04
N LYS A 19 16.76 -10.61 -9.65
CA LYS A 19 16.53 -11.79 -10.49
C LYS A 19 15.64 -11.51 -11.71
N ARG A 20 14.63 -10.65 -11.56
CA ARG A 20 13.64 -10.32 -12.61
C ARG A 20 14.18 -9.32 -13.64
N GLY A 21 15.09 -8.43 -13.22
CA GLY A 21 15.59 -7.34 -14.06
C GLY A 21 14.61 -6.16 -14.16
N PHE A 22 15.10 -5.07 -14.75
CA PHE A 22 14.44 -3.77 -14.81
C PHE A 22 13.06 -3.84 -15.47
N ILE A 23 12.95 -4.41 -16.67
CA ILE A 23 11.72 -4.30 -17.48
C ILE A 23 10.53 -4.97 -16.79
N LEU A 24 10.71 -6.20 -16.32
CA LEU A 24 9.67 -6.93 -15.59
C LEU A 24 9.28 -6.22 -14.29
N GLN A 25 10.26 -5.61 -13.62
CA GLN A 25 10.02 -4.92 -12.37
C GLN A 25 9.33 -3.57 -12.58
N PHE A 26 9.64 -2.88 -13.69
CA PHE A 26 8.99 -1.63 -14.10
C PHE A 26 7.51 -1.84 -14.41
N ILE A 27 7.17 -2.91 -15.15
CA ILE A 27 5.77 -3.25 -15.44
C ILE A 27 5.00 -3.49 -14.14
N ARG A 28 5.58 -4.25 -13.18
CA ARG A 28 4.93 -4.53 -11.89
C ARG A 28 4.71 -3.28 -11.05
N LEU A 29 5.70 -2.41 -11.00
CA LEU A 29 5.61 -1.13 -10.30
C LEU A 29 4.54 -0.24 -10.93
N THR A 30 4.52 -0.17 -12.27
CA THR A 30 3.50 0.60 -13.01
C THR A 30 2.09 0.06 -12.74
N SER A 31 1.89 -1.26 -12.81
CA SER A 31 0.62 -1.87 -12.42
C SER A 31 0.25 -1.57 -10.98
N PHE A 32 1.23 -1.55 -10.05
CA PHE A 32 0.99 -1.19 -8.65
C PHE A 32 0.46 0.23 -8.50
N ILE A 33 1.12 1.20 -9.13
CA ILE A 33 0.74 2.62 -9.08
C ILE A 33 -0.65 2.80 -9.71
N LEU A 34 -0.91 2.17 -10.85
CA LEU A 34 -2.21 2.22 -11.50
C LEU A 34 -3.33 1.62 -10.64
N SER A 35 -3.06 0.56 -9.86
CA SER A 35 -4.03 0.02 -8.91
C SER A 35 -4.36 0.99 -7.78
N ILE A 36 -3.36 1.70 -7.26
CA ILE A 36 -3.58 2.75 -6.26
C ILE A 36 -4.42 3.88 -6.85
N ALA A 37 -4.05 4.36 -8.05
CA ALA A 37 -4.79 5.43 -8.72
C ALA A 37 -6.25 5.03 -8.95
N PHE A 38 -6.50 3.81 -9.44
CA PHE A 38 -7.85 3.30 -9.61
C PHE A 38 -8.62 3.25 -8.29
N ALA A 39 -8.03 2.69 -7.23
CA ALA A 39 -8.68 2.64 -5.92
C ALA A 39 -8.98 4.04 -5.37
N ALA A 40 -8.05 4.98 -5.50
CA ALA A 40 -8.20 6.37 -5.05
C ALA A 40 -9.31 7.13 -5.79
N LEU A 41 -9.59 6.78 -7.06
CA LEU A 41 -10.66 7.42 -7.83
C LEU A 41 -12.04 6.86 -7.49
N PHE A 42 -12.14 5.58 -7.15
CA PHE A 42 -13.44 4.88 -7.05
C PHE A 42 -13.88 4.54 -5.61
N TYR A 43 -13.02 4.66 -4.59
CA TYR A 43 -13.36 4.23 -3.22
C TYR A 43 -14.63 4.87 -2.67
N LYS A 44 -14.86 6.16 -2.94
CA LYS A 44 -16.05 6.88 -2.44
C LYS A 44 -17.36 6.32 -2.96
N ASN A 45 -17.37 5.83 -4.20
CA ASN A 45 -18.59 5.26 -4.79
C ASN A 45 -18.89 3.87 -4.21
N VAL A 46 -17.86 3.18 -3.73
CA VAL A 46 -17.97 1.82 -3.19
C VAL A 46 -18.19 1.80 -1.67
N ALA A 47 -17.68 2.80 -0.94
CA ALA A 47 -17.80 2.87 0.53
C ALA A 47 -19.22 2.71 1.08
N PRO A 48 -20.27 3.35 0.52
CA PRO A 48 -21.65 3.17 0.99
C PRO A 48 -22.22 1.77 0.79
N HIS A 49 -21.58 0.92 -0.02
CA HIS A 49 -22.03 -0.44 -0.28
C HIS A 49 -21.39 -1.45 0.69
N LEU A 50 -20.50 -1.00 1.58
CA LEU A 50 -19.70 -1.86 2.47
C LEU A 50 -20.22 -1.92 3.92
N HIS A 51 -21.43 -1.42 4.18
CA HIS A 51 -22.05 -1.47 5.51
C HIS A 51 -22.31 -2.89 6.05
N TRP A 52 -22.21 -3.91 5.20
CA TRP A 52 -22.26 -5.32 5.61
C TRP A 52 -21.03 -5.75 6.44
N ILE A 53 -19.94 -4.98 6.40
CA ILE A 53 -18.79 -5.18 7.27
C ILE A 53 -19.06 -4.43 8.58
N PRO A 54 -19.08 -5.14 9.73
CA PRO A 54 -19.32 -4.52 11.02
C PRO A 54 -18.29 -3.42 11.29
N ALA A 55 -18.79 -2.22 11.57
CA ALA A 55 -17.96 -1.15 12.08
C ALA A 55 -17.62 -1.43 13.55
N PRO A 56 -16.36 -1.21 13.97
CA PRO A 56 -15.98 -1.20 15.36
C PRO A 56 -16.67 -0.06 16.11
N ASP A 57 -16.86 -0.21 17.41
CA ASP A 57 -17.41 0.86 18.23
C ASP A 57 -16.37 1.98 18.39
N PHE A 58 -16.63 3.13 17.77
CA PHE A 58 -15.76 4.30 17.81
C PHE A 58 -16.06 5.22 19.02
N SER A 59 -17.09 4.92 19.83
CA SER A 59 -17.51 5.76 20.96
C SER A 59 -16.52 5.76 22.14
N ALA A 60 -15.71 4.70 22.27
CA ALA A 60 -14.71 4.57 23.33
C ALA A 60 -13.47 5.48 23.13
N GLY A 61 -13.37 6.18 22.00
CA GLY A 61 -12.21 7.00 21.63
C GLY A 61 -11.01 6.13 21.28
N GLN A 62 -10.58 6.16 20.02
CA GLN A 62 -9.39 5.42 19.59
C GLN A 62 -8.17 6.33 19.60
N PRO A 63 -7.17 6.13 20.50
CA PRO A 63 -5.98 6.98 20.57
C PRO A 63 -5.19 6.97 19.27
N ALA A 64 -5.16 5.81 18.60
CA ALA A 64 -4.56 5.61 17.28
C ALA A 64 -5.25 6.38 16.16
N LEU A 65 -6.40 7.00 16.41
CA LEU A 65 -7.17 7.82 15.48
C LEU A 65 -7.47 9.20 16.09
N SER A 66 -6.77 9.60 17.16
CA SER A 66 -6.97 10.90 17.83
C SER A 66 -6.66 12.12 16.95
N PHE A 67 -6.01 11.90 15.81
CA PHE A 67 -5.79 12.88 14.73
C PHE A 67 -6.97 12.99 13.75
N PHE A 68 -8.01 12.16 13.87
CA PHE A 68 -9.27 12.35 13.15
C PHE A 68 -10.12 13.43 13.81
N THR A 69 -10.47 14.43 13.02
CA THR A 69 -11.46 15.46 13.40
C THR A 69 -12.79 15.29 12.65
N GLY A 70 -13.06 14.08 12.12
CA GLY A 70 -14.15 13.79 11.20
C GLY A 70 -14.97 12.55 11.59
N ASN A 71 -15.92 12.16 10.73
CA ASN A 71 -16.71 10.95 10.95
C ASN A 71 -15.83 9.69 10.79
N LEU A 72 -15.41 9.12 11.93
CA LEU A 72 -14.58 7.91 12.01
C LEU A 72 -15.20 6.70 11.29
N GLU A 73 -16.52 6.59 11.33
CA GLU A 73 -17.24 5.50 10.67
C GLU A 73 -17.18 5.64 9.15
N ALA A 74 -17.42 6.85 8.63
CA ALA A 74 -17.29 7.12 7.20
C ALA A 74 -15.87 6.86 6.70
N ALA A 75 -14.87 7.22 7.49
CA ALA A 75 -13.49 7.00 7.10
C ALA A 75 -13.05 5.54 7.17
N TYR A 76 -13.56 4.77 8.12
CA TYR A 76 -13.41 3.32 8.16
C TYR A 76 -13.94 2.67 6.88
N TYR A 77 -15.17 3.00 6.46
CA TYR A 77 -15.74 2.47 5.22
C TYR A 77 -14.99 2.94 3.97
N ASN A 78 -14.52 4.19 3.93
CA ASN A 78 -13.68 4.70 2.84
C ASN A 78 -12.35 3.93 2.72
N ALA A 79 -11.70 3.65 3.85
CA ALA A 79 -10.46 2.88 3.87
C ALA A 79 -10.69 1.44 3.40
N ILE A 80 -11.74 0.77 3.88
CA ILE A 80 -12.09 -0.58 3.43
C ILE A 80 -12.37 -0.60 1.92
N ALA A 81 -13.14 0.37 1.42
CA ALA A 81 -13.45 0.48 0.00
C ALA A 81 -12.18 0.62 -0.84
N PHE A 82 -11.26 1.49 -0.41
CA PHE A 82 -9.97 1.65 -1.04
C PHE A 82 -9.19 0.32 -1.08
N ILE A 83 -9.15 -0.41 0.03
CA ILE A 83 -8.42 -1.69 0.14
C ILE A 83 -8.99 -2.73 -0.81
N VAL A 84 -10.31 -2.91 -0.79
CA VAL A 84 -11.00 -3.87 -1.66
C VAL A 84 -10.76 -3.55 -3.13
N LEU A 85 -10.94 -2.29 -3.53
CA LEU A 85 -10.69 -1.85 -4.90
C LEU A 85 -9.22 -1.99 -5.30
N PHE A 86 -8.30 -1.64 -4.41
CA PHE A 86 -6.87 -1.79 -4.66
C PHE A 86 -6.51 -3.25 -4.93
N ILE A 87 -7.00 -4.19 -4.10
CA ILE A 87 -6.75 -5.62 -4.27
C ILE A 87 -7.31 -6.11 -5.61
N ILE A 88 -8.57 -5.76 -5.92
CA ILE A 88 -9.22 -6.14 -7.19
C ILE A 88 -8.44 -5.58 -8.38
N ALA A 89 -8.17 -4.28 -8.40
CA ALA A 89 -7.43 -3.62 -9.46
C ALA A 89 -6.01 -4.18 -9.60
N LYS A 90 -5.35 -4.51 -8.49
CA LYS A 90 -4.00 -5.10 -8.49
C LYS A 90 -3.98 -6.50 -9.09
N ILE A 91 -4.98 -7.32 -8.80
CA ILE A 91 -5.12 -8.64 -9.41
C ILE A 91 -5.37 -8.50 -10.92
N LEU A 92 -6.33 -7.66 -11.32
CA LEU A 92 -6.67 -7.45 -12.73
C LEU A 92 -5.48 -6.90 -13.54
N LEU A 93 -4.83 -5.83 -13.06
CA LEU A 93 -3.68 -5.23 -13.74
C LEU A 93 -2.45 -6.14 -13.74
N ARG A 94 -2.29 -7.01 -12.74
CA ARG A 94 -1.23 -8.02 -12.75
C ARG A 94 -1.44 -9.04 -13.87
N ILE A 95 -2.68 -9.48 -14.07
CA ILE A 95 -3.03 -10.40 -15.16
C ILE A 95 -2.75 -9.73 -16.49
N ILE A 96 -3.22 -8.49 -16.70
CA ILE A 96 -2.98 -7.73 -17.94
C ILE A 96 -1.47 -7.50 -18.16
N GLY A 97 -0.75 -7.06 -17.12
CA GLY A 97 0.68 -6.81 -17.18
C GLY A 97 1.52 -8.05 -17.49
N SER A 98 1.05 -9.25 -17.14
CA SER A 98 1.74 -10.49 -17.49
C SER A 98 1.79 -10.72 -19.00
N PHE A 99 0.78 -10.32 -19.76
CA PHE A 99 0.80 -10.44 -21.22
C PHE A 99 1.82 -9.49 -21.84
N LEU A 100 1.96 -8.28 -21.29
CA LEU A 100 2.94 -7.29 -21.73
C LEU A 100 4.39 -7.75 -21.49
N SER A 101 4.59 -8.53 -20.43
CA SER A 101 5.90 -9.05 -20.06
C SER A 101 6.46 -10.11 -21.02
N ILE A 102 5.60 -10.78 -21.78
CA ILE A 102 5.99 -11.83 -22.76
C ILE A 102 6.70 -11.20 -23.97
N VAL A 103 6.34 -9.97 -24.33
CA VAL A 103 6.84 -9.28 -25.53
C VAL A 103 8.19 -8.59 -25.29
N ALA A 104 8.54 -8.33 -24.03
CA ALA A 104 9.68 -7.51 -23.66
C ALA A 104 11.01 -8.30 -23.59
N GLY A 105 11.48 -8.82 -24.73
CA GLY A 105 12.80 -9.43 -24.88
C GLY A 105 13.87 -8.44 -25.35
N ILE A 106 14.16 -7.39 -24.58
CA ILE A 106 15.16 -6.37 -24.99
C ILE A 106 16.56 -6.75 -24.47
N PRO A 107 17.59 -6.81 -25.33
CA PRO A 107 18.97 -7.03 -24.92
C PRO A 107 19.54 -5.80 -24.20
N VAL A 108 19.43 -5.76 -22.87
CA VAL A 108 20.07 -4.77 -22.01
C VAL A 108 21.33 -5.37 -21.39
N ILE A 109 22.35 -4.55 -21.14
CA ILE A 109 23.55 -4.95 -20.38
C ILE A 109 23.10 -5.57 -19.04
N LYS A 110 23.40 -6.86 -18.86
CA LYS A 110 22.84 -7.71 -17.81
C LYS A 110 23.02 -7.12 -16.40
N GLN A 111 24.17 -6.51 -16.10
CA GLN A 111 24.46 -5.91 -14.80
C GLN A 111 23.59 -4.68 -14.51
N ILE A 112 23.47 -3.74 -15.45
CA ILE A 112 22.64 -2.54 -15.30
C ILE A 112 21.16 -2.93 -15.18
N ASN A 113 20.71 -3.90 -15.99
CA ASN A 113 19.34 -4.43 -15.92
C ASN A 113 19.02 -5.03 -14.54
N GLN A 114 19.95 -5.79 -13.96
CA GLN A 114 19.77 -6.40 -12.65
C GLN A 114 19.82 -5.37 -11.52
N MET A 115 20.72 -4.39 -11.59
CA MET A 115 20.84 -3.35 -10.56
C MET A 115 19.60 -2.44 -10.53
N LEU A 116 19.14 -1.98 -11.70
CA LEU A 116 17.90 -1.21 -11.79
C LEU A 116 16.68 -2.05 -11.39
N GLY A 117 16.67 -3.34 -11.74
CA GLY A 117 15.67 -4.30 -11.25
C GLY A 117 15.65 -4.39 -9.73
N ALA A 118 16.82 -4.41 -9.06
CA ALA A 118 16.91 -4.46 -7.60
C ALA A 118 16.32 -3.20 -6.95
N VAL A 119 16.62 -2.02 -7.48
CA VAL A 119 16.07 -0.73 -7.02
C VAL A 119 14.55 -0.71 -7.17
N LEU A 120 14.03 -1.08 -8.34
CA LEU A 120 12.58 -1.15 -8.55
C LEU A 120 11.93 -2.27 -7.71
N GLY A 121 12.68 -3.33 -7.37
CA GLY A 121 12.30 -4.41 -6.46
C GLY A 121 12.07 -3.92 -5.05
N PHE A 122 13.05 -3.16 -4.55
CA PHE A 122 12.96 -2.48 -3.28
C PHE A 122 11.75 -1.53 -3.25
N LEU A 123 11.61 -0.68 -4.27
CA LEU A 123 10.51 0.28 -4.35
C LEU A 123 9.13 -0.39 -4.40
N GLU A 124 8.96 -1.47 -5.18
CA GLU A 124 7.68 -2.20 -5.22
C GLU A 124 7.32 -2.73 -3.84
N VAL A 125 8.26 -3.38 -3.14
CA VAL A 125 7.96 -3.95 -1.82
C VAL A 125 7.81 -2.86 -0.76
N TYR A 126 8.58 -1.78 -0.83
CA TYR A 126 8.40 -0.63 0.04
C TYR A 126 6.97 -0.05 -0.05
N LEU A 127 6.49 0.17 -1.27
CA LEU A 127 5.12 0.67 -1.49
C LEU A 127 4.06 -0.35 -1.06
N PHE A 128 4.29 -1.64 -1.30
CA PHE A 128 3.39 -2.70 -0.82
C PHE A 128 3.33 -2.75 0.71
N THR A 129 4.49 -2.66 1.39
CA THR A 129 4.57 -2.60 2.85
C THR A 129 3.89 -1.35 3.38
N PHE A 130 4.04 -0.19 2.74
CA PHE A 130 3.32 1.03 3.08
C PHE A 130 1.80 0.80 3.07
N VAL A 131 1.26 0.23 1.98
CA VAL A 131 -0.19 -0.06 1.89
C VAL A 131 -0.62 -1.03 2.99
N LEU A 132 0.13 -2.11 3.23
CA LEU A 132 -0.17 -3.08 4.30
C LEU A 132 -0.20 -2.43 5.68
N LEU A 133 0.79 -1.59 6.00
CA LEU A 133 0.85 -0.89 7.27
C LEU A 133 -0.27 0.14 7.40
N TYR A 134 -0.62 0.84 6.32
CA TYR A 134 -1.77 1.72 6.30
C TYR A 134 -3.07 0.95 6.60
N VAL A 135 -3.32 -0.17 5.92
CA VAL A 135 -4.47 -1.04 6.23
C VAL A 135 -4.48 -1.45 7.70
N ALA A 136 -3.33 -1.91 8.21
CA ALA A 136 -3.20 -2.33 9.60
C ALA A 136 -3.45 -1.20 10.60
N SER A 137 -3.11 0.04 10.26
CA SER A 137 -3.37 1.22 11.12
C SER A 137 -4.85 1.56 11.25
N VAL A 138 -5.66 1.26 10.22
CA VAL A 138 -7.09 1.54 10.22
C VAL A 138 -7.89 0.43 10.91
N LEU A 139 -7.36 -0.80 10.95
CA LEU A 139 -7.99 -1.92 11.64
C LEU A 139 -7.82 -1.76 13.16
N PRO A 140 -8.90 -1.76 13.95
CA PRO A 140 -8.82 -1.68 15.41
C PRO A 140 -8.57 -3.05 16.01
N VAL A 141 -7.35 -3.52 15.78
CA VAL A 141 -6.83 -4.75 16.36
C VAL A 141 -5.69 -4.35 17.28
N ASP A 142 -5.91 -4.45 18.59
CA ASP A 142 -4.96 -4.01 19.62
C ASP A 142 -3.56 -4.62 19.42
N ALA A 143 -3.51 -5.90 19.05
CA ALA A 143 -2.25 -6.59 18.75
C ALA A 143 -1.49 -5.94 17.59
N LEU A 144 -2.17 -5.53 16.51
CA LEU A 144 -1.53 -4.85 15.37
C LEU A 144 -1.06 -3.45 15.78
N GLN A 145 -1.89 -2.70 16.50
CA GLN A 145 -1.55 -1.36 16.97
C GLN A 145 -0.32 -1.38 17.90
N GLN A 146 -0.27 -2.33 18.84
CA GLN A 146 0.87 -2.48 19.75
C GLN A 146 2.15 -2.88 19.00
N MET A 147 2.06 -3.81 18.04
CA MET A 147 3.20 -4.21 17.22
C MET A 147 3.75 -3.07 16.35
N MET A 148 2.85 -2.23 15.81
CA MET A 148 3.20 -1.07 15.00
C MET A 148 3.78 0.07 15.84
N GLY A 149 3.21 0.35 17.02
CA GLY A 149 3.69 1.39 17.93
C GLY A 149 5.11 1.15 18.45
N GLN A 150 5.53 -0.12 18.54
CA GLN A 150 6.90 -0.50 18.93
C GLN A 150 7.88 -0.56 17.75
N SER A 151 7.43 -0.38 16.51
CA SER A 151 8.24 -0.55 15.29
C SER A 151 8.76 0.78 14.79
N SER A 152 10.08 0.93 14.75
CA SER A 152 10.74 2.11 14.21
C SER A 152 10.53 2.22 12.69
N LEU A 153 10.64 1.11 11.97
CA LEU A 153 10.49 1.09 10.51
C LEU A 153 9.04 1.32 10.09
N ALA A 154 8.06 0.77 10.81
CA ALA A 154 6.66 1.06 10.50
C ALA A 154 6.33 2.54 10.66
N ASN A 155 6.81 3.16 11.74
CA ASN A 155 6.65 4.60 11.96
C ASN A 155 7.32 5.44 10.87
N VAL A 156 8.52 5.06 10.42
CA VAL A 156 9.20 5.75 9.32
C VAL A 156 8.41 5.60 8.01
N ILE A 157 7.98 4.38 7.67
CA ILE A 157 7.25 4.14 6.42
C ILE A 157 5.92 4.90 6.41
N ILE A 158 5.13 4.86 7.48
CA ILE A 158 3.82 5.52 7.49
C ILE A 158 3.96 7.04 7.53
N ASN A 159 4.84 7.58 8.39
CA ASN A 159 4.86 9.01 8.68
C ASN A 159 5.87 9.82 7.83
N HIS A 160 6.91 9.18 7.27
CA HIS A 160 8.00 9.88 6.58
C HIS A 160 8.09 9.53 5.08
N THR A 161 7.12 8.83 4.49
CA THR A 161 7.09 8.63 3.03
C THR A 161 6.57 9.90 2.35
N PRO A 162 7.41 10.66 1.60
CA PRO A 162 6.99 11.91 0.95
C PRO A 162 5.91 11.64 -0.11
N TYR A 163 5.06 12.62 -0.40
CA TYR A 163 3.87 12.54 -1.29
C TYR A 163 2.75 11.60 -0.84
N LEU A 164 3.04 10.36 -0.40
CA LEU A 164 2.01 9.45 0.09
C LEU A 164 1.46 9.88 1.45
N SER A 165 2.30 10.35 2.37
CA SER A 165 1.85 10.95 3.65
C SER A 165 1.00 12.20 3.42
N GLY A 166 1.37 13.04 2.45
CA GLY A 166 0.61 14.24 2.06
C GLY A 166 -0.71 13.90 1.37
N LEU A 167 -0.72 12.92 0.46
CA LEU A 167 -1.94 12.45 -0.19
C LEU A 167 -2.87 11.76 0.81
N LEU A 168 -2.34 11.03 1.80
CA LEU A 168 -3.13 10.55 2.92
C LEU A 168 -3.70 11.72 3.73
N GLN A 169 -2.89 12.73 4.09
CA GLN A 169 -3.38 13.92 4.81
C GLN A 169 -4.43 14.72 4.02
N GLU A 170 -4.27 14.90 2.71
CA GLU A 170 -5.25 15.57 1.84
C GLU A 170 -6.52 14.75 1.64
N LEU A 171 -6.40 13.44 1.36
CA LEU A 171 -7.57 12.55 1.29
C LEU A 171 -8.34 12.51 2.62
N TRP A 172 -7.65 12.75 3.74
CA TRP A 172 -8.21 12.72 5.08
C TRP A 172 -8.80 14.06 5.52
N THR A 173 -8.16 15.18 5.20
CA THR A 173 -8.62 16.54 5.57
C THR A 173 -9.71 17.05 4.63
N GLN A 174 -9.64 16.75 3.34
CA GLN A 174 -10.62 17.22 2.36
C GLN A 174 -11.91 16.39 2.35
N TYR A 175 -11.89 15.16 2.87
CA TYR A 175 -13.02 14.22 2.80
C TYR A 175 -13.40 13.58 4.15
N GLY A 176 -12.86 14.09 5.25
CA GLY A 176 -13.29 13.80 6.62
C GLY A 176 -14.34 14.78 7.17
N ALA A 177 -14.80 15.76 6.38
CA ALA A 177 -15.89 16.67 6.70
C ALA A 177 -17.22 16.17 6.11
#